data_AF-A0A2V5KJQ0-F1
#
_entry.id   AF-A0A2V5KJQ0-F1
#
_cell.length_a   1.000
_cell.length_b   1.000
_cell.length_c   1.000
_cell.angle_alpha   90.00
_cell.angle_beta   90.00
_cell.angle_gamma   90.00
#
_symmetry.space_group_name_H-M   'P 1'
#
loop_
_entity.id
_entity.type
_entity.pdbx_description
1 polymer ?
#
loop_
_entity_poly.entity_id
_entity_poly.type
_entity_poly.pdbx_seq_one_letter_code
_entity_poly.pdbx_strand_id
1 'polypeptide(L)'
;MENPLSRIVAEQPGIEQSQVSIGGDAVTVELTPKPDANIREIYKSIVDQGGSIIGDRDVELIVRDSSTPELDRWWSNALFEVAEAMESKRYAAIPAALEAKKGTYPGLSVSTEMDDTYVYVHLTDGQHDKFLQLPRKPRQMGVWPNE
;
A
#
# COMPACT_ATOMS: atom_id res chain seq x y z
N MET A 1 23.07 -5.39 15.66
CA MET A 1 23.23 -6.41 14.60
C MET A 1 22.08 -6.21 13.63
N GLU A 2 22.37 -6.05 12.35
CA GLU A 2 21.35 -5.90 11.30
C GLU A 2 20.66 -7.27 11.08
N ASN A 3 19.34 -7.30 11.04
CA ASN A 3 18.60 -8.55 10.81
C ASN A 3 18.67 -8.91 9.31
N PRO A 4 18.80 -10.19 8.92
CA PRO A 4 18.80 -10.59 7.51
C PRO A 4 17.59 -10.07 6.70
N LEU A 5 16.42 -9.92 7.34
CA LEU A 5 15.23 -9.34 6.71
C LEU A 5 15.42 -7.86 6.37
N SER A 6 16.14 -7.09 7.19
CA SER A 6 16.47 -5.69 6.90
C SER A 6 17.25 -5.58 5.59
N ARG A 7 18.18 -6.50 5.33
CA ARG A 7 18.93 -6.56 4.07
C ARG A 7 18.05 -6.91 2.89
N ILE A 8 17.19 -7.92 3.03
CA ILE A 8 16.24 -8.33 1.99
C ILE A 8 15.37 -7.15 1.56
N VAL A 9 14.84 -6.39 2.53
CA VAL A 9 14.03 -5.19 2.25
C VAL A 9 14.87 -4.10 1.60
N ALA A 10 16.04 -3.77 2.15
CA ALA A 10 16.88 -2.69 1.63
C ALA A 10 17.39 -2.93 0.19
N GLU A 11 17.52 -4.19 -0.22
CA GLU A 11 17.95 -4.58 -1.56
C GLU A 11 16.79 -4.64 -2.59
N GLN A 12 15.54 -4.43 -2.16
CA GLN A 12 14.41 -4.48 -3.10
C GLN A 12 14.44 -3.31 -4.10
N PRO A 13 14.27 -3.60 -5.40
CA PRO A 13 14.04 -2.57 -6.40
C PRO A 13 12.80 -1.72 -6.04
N GLY A 14 12.90 -0.41 -6.25
CA GLY A 14 11.80 0.52 -5.98
C GLY A 14 11.77 1.07 -4.55
N ILE A 15 12.72 0.73 -3.68
CA ILE A 15 12.86 1.33 -2.34
C ILE A 15 14.01 2.33 -2.33
N GLU A 16 13.81 3.49 -1.70
CA GLU A 16 14.86 4.46 -1.39
C GLU A 16 15.43 4.27 0.02
N GLN A 17 14.54 4.09 0.99
CA GLN A 17 14.87 3.91 2.39
C GLN A 17 13.95 2.87 3.00
N SER A 18 14.46 2.09 3.96
CA SER A 18 13.62 1.17 4.71
C SER A 18 14.11 0.97 6.14
N GLN A 19 13.18 0.63 7.02
CA GLN A 19 13.44 0.21 8.38
C GLN A 19 12.55 -0.99 8.68
N VAL A 20 13.17 -2.04 9.25
CA VAL A 20 12.45 -3.25 9.66
C VAL A 20 12.46 -3.33 11.18
N SER A 21 11.30 -3.65 11.74
CA SER A 21 11.09 -3.92 13.17
C SER A 21 10.36 -5.26 13.33
N ILE A 22 10.93 -6.17 14.12
CA ILE A 22 10.36 -7.50 14.33
C ILE A 22 9.75 -7.54 15.72
N GLY A 23 8.42 -7.59 15.78
CA GLY A 23 7.64 -7.79 16.99
C GLY A 23 7.35 -9.27 17.25
N GLY A 24 6.57 -9.51 18.31
CA GLY A 24 6.09 -10.85 18.65
C GLY A 24 5.15 -11.41 17.58
N ASP A 25 4.11 -10.64 17.25
CA ASP A 25 3.01 -11.07 16.39
C ASP A 25 3.11 -10.53 14.95
N ALA A 26 3.88 -9.46 14.75
CA ALA A 26 4.00 -8.79 13.46
C ALA A 26 5.45 -8.38 13.15
N VAL A 27 5.76 -8.34 11.87
CA VAL A 27 6.94 -7.68 11.31
C VAL A 27 6.47 -6.39 10.63
N THR A 28 6.93 -5.26 11.14
CA THR A 28 6.68 -3.95 10.55
C THR A 28 7.82 -3.58 9.63
N VAL A 29 7.50 -3.35 8.36
CA VAL A 29 8.41 -2.83 7.35
C VAL A 29 7.96 -1.42 7.00
N GLU A 30 8.74 -0.44 7.42
CA GLU A 30 8.57 0.93 6.99
C GLU A 30 9.48 1.22 5.80
N LEU A 31 8.95 1.83 4.74
CA LEU A 31 9.73 2.15 3.55
C LEU A 31 9.35 3.48 2.93
N THR A 32 10.32 4.10 2.28
CA THR A 32 10.11 5.20 1.33
C THR A 32 10.27 4.62 -0.08
N PRO A 33 9.20 4.58 -0.88
CA PRO A 33 9.26 4.09 -2.25
C PRO A 33 9.91 5.13 -3.17
N LYS A 34 10.53 4.65 -4.25
CA LYS A 34 10.87 5.49 -5.41
C LYS A 34 9.57 5.91 -6.13
N PRO A 35 9.62 6.98 -6.95
CA PRO A 35 8.55 7.25 -7.90
C PRO A 35 8.23 5.99 -8.74
N ASP A 36 6.95 5.74 -8.97
CA ASP A 36 6.44 4.59 -9.73
C ASP A 36 6.78 3.21 -9.13
N ALA A 37 7.15 3.13 -7.85
CA ALA A 37 7.41 1.84 -7.20
C ALA A 37 6.18 0.92 -7.21
N ASN A 38 6.41 -0.35 -7.53
CA ASN A 38 5.38 -1.37 -7.44
C ASN A 38 5.32 -1.94 -6.01
N ILE A 39 4.44 -1.37 -5.18
CA ILE A 39 4.27 -1.78 -3.77
C ILE A 39 3.84 -3.23 -3.63
N ARG A 40 3.05 -3.75 -4.58
CA ARG A 40 2.64 -5.16 -4.57
C ARG A 40 3.84 -6.08 -4.75
N GLU A 41 4.67 -5.83 -5.74
CA GLU A 41 5.86 -6.65 -6.00
C GLU A 41 6.87 -6.54 -4.85
N ILE A 42 7.03 -5.35 -4.27
CA ILE A 42 7.83 -5.16 -3.06
C ILE A 42 7.29 -6.02 -1.91
N TYR A 43 6.00 -5.92 -1.60
CA TYR A 43 5.37 -6.70 -0.53
C TYR A 43 5.52 -8.20 -0.76
N LYS A 44 5.22 -8.67 -1.97
CA LYS A 44 5.35 -10.06 -2.39
C LYS A 44 6.78 -10.56 -2.19
N SER A 45 7.77 -9.79 -2.64
CA SER A 45 9.18 -10.16 -2.54
C SER A 45 9.64 -10.25 -1.09
N ILE A 46 9.20 -9.34 -0.22
CA ILE A 46 9.49 -9.37 1.22
C ILE A 46 8.92 -10.64 1.86
N VAL A 47 7.67 -10.99 1.55
CA VAL A 47 7.03 -12.19 2.09
C VAL A 47 7.72 -13.46 1.57
N ASP A 48 7.97 -13.54 0.26
CA ASP A 48 8.54 -14.73 -0.37
C ASP A 48 9.99 -14.98 0.07
N GLN A 49 10.83 -13.93 0.11
CA GLN A 49 12.25 -14.05 0.47
C GLN A 49 12.47 -14.06 1.98
N GLY A 50 11.62 -13.34 2.74
CA GLY A 50 11.70 -13.20 4.19
C GLY A 50 10.98 -14.28 4.98
N GLY A 51 10.26 -15.21 4.32
CA GLY A 51 9.31 -16.12 4.95
C GLY A 51 9.87 -16.94 6.12
N SER A 52 11.14 -17.39 6.05
CA SER A 52 11.78 -18.13 7.15
C SER A 52 12.03 -17.28 8.41
N ILE A 53 12.17 -15.97 8.24
CA ILE A 53 12.43 -14.99 9.32
C ILE A 53 11.10 -14.48 9.88
N ILE A 54 10.15 -14.19 8.98
CA ILE A 54 8.79 -13.75 9.30
C ILE A 54 8.07 -14.84 10.10
N GLY A 55 8.14 -16.09 9.65
CA GLY A 55 7.43 -17.22 10.26
C GLY A 55 5.92 -17.04 10.14
N ASP A 56 5.20 -17.25 11.24
CA ASP A 56 3.74 -17.11 11.31
C ASP A 56 3.27 -15.68 11.61
N ARG A 57 4.19 -14.70 11.64
CA ARG A 57 3.87 -13.30 11.96
C ARG A 57 3.21 -12.62 10.78
N ASP A 58 2.35 -11.65 11.08
CA ASP A 58 1.81 -10.75 10.07
C ASP A 58 2.90 -9.81 9.53
N VAL A 59 2.86 -9.50 8.23
CA VAL A 59 3.70 -8.44 7.65
C VAL A 59 2.88 -7.18 7.49
N GLU A 60 3.31 -6.12 8.17
CA GLU A 60 2.72 -4.78 8.10
C GLU A 60 3.66 -3.87 7.32
N LEU A 61 3.17 -3.34 6.21
CA LEU A 61 3.92 -2.40 5.39
C LEU A 61 3.44 -0.98 5.70
N ILE A 62 4.36 -0.11 6.11
CA ILE A 62 4.13 1.32 6.32
C ILE A 62 4.84 2.05 5.19
N VAL A 63 4.06 2.60 4.25
CA VAL A 63 4.60 3.34 3.11
C VAL A 63 4.66 4.83 3.45
N ARG A 64 5.88 5.37 3.53
CA ARG A 64 6.15 6.80 3.64
C ARG A 64 6.08 7.41 2.24
N ASP A 65 4.88 7.77 1.81
CA ASP A 65 4.65 8.39 0.52
C ASP A 65 4.87 9.92 0.55
N SER A 66 4.72 10.56 -0.61
CA SER A 66 4.90 12.01 -0.79
C SER A 66 3.56 12.73 -1.00
N SER A 67 2.47 12.15 -0.48
CA SER A 67 1.10 12.61 -0.71
C SER A 67 0.92 14.08 -0.31
N THR A 68 0.08 14.77 -1.08
CA THR A 68 -0.31 16.17 -0.85
C THR A 68 -1.74 16.26 -0.32
N PRO A 69 -2.12 17.38 0.33
CA PRO A 69 -3.52 17.60 0.75
C PRO A 69 -4.52 17.47 -0.40
N GLU A 70 -4.10 17.77 -1.63
CA GLU A 70 -4.90 17.62 -2.83
C GLU A 70 -5.12 16.14 -3.21
N LEU A 71 -4.07 15.32 -3.19
CA LEU A 71 -4.18 13.87 -3.41
C LEU A 71 -5.03 13.21 -2.32
N ASP A 72 -4.86 13.62 -1.07
CA ASP A 72 -5.65 13.13 0.07
C ASP A 72 -7.14 13.50 -0.07
N ARG A 73 -7.42 14.72 -0.52
CA ARG A 73 -8.79 15.17 -0.78
C ARG A 73 -9.43 14.43 -1.94
N TRP A 74 -8.68 14.21 -3.02
CA TRP A 74 -9.16 13.42 -4.15
C TRP A 74 -9.49 12.00 -3.71
N TRP A 75 -8.58 11.35 -2.97
CA TRP A 75 -8.80 10.02 -2.40
C TRP A 75 -10.03 9.97 -1.50
N SER A 76 -10.19 10.95 -0.60
CA SER A 76 -11.34 11.04 0.28
C SER A 76 -12.67 11.11 -0.48
N ASN A 77 -12.70 11.82 -1.61
CA ASN A 77 -13.88 11.88 -2.48
C ASN A 77 -14.16 10.58 -3.23
N ALA A 78 -13.15 9.75 -3.45
CA ALA A 78 -13.28 8.43 -4.07
C ALA A 78 -13.53 7.29 -3.07
N LEU A 79 -13.28 7.54 -1.79
CA LEU A 79 -13.28 6.52 -0.75
C LEU A 79 -14.62 5.81 -0.62
N PHE A 80 -15.75 6.50 -0.82
CA PHE A 80 -17.08 5.90 -0.65
C PHE A 80 -17.32 4.77 -1.65
N GLU A 81 -17.08 5.00 -2.94
CA GLU A 81 -17.27 3.99 -3.98
C GLU A 81 -16.26 2.85 -3.85
N VAL A 82 -15.02 3.15 -3.45
CA VAL A 82 -14.02 2.12 -3.17
C VAL A 82 -14.44 1.26 -1.98
N ALA A 83 -14.91 1.88 -0.89
CA ALA A 83 -15.38 1.18 0.29
C ALA A 83 -16.59 0.28 -0.03
N GLU A 84 -17.54 0.76 -0.82
CA GLU A 84 -18.67 -0.04 -1.29
C GLU A 84 -18.21 -1.26 -2.10
N ALA A 85 -17.23 -1.08 -3.00
CA ALA A 85 -16.66 -2.17 -3.79
C ALA A 85 -15.89 -3.18 -2.91
N MET A 86 -15.14 -2.71 -1.91
CA MET A 86 -14.44 -3.57 -0.95
C MET A 86 -15.43 -4.37 -0.10
N GLU A 87 -16.45 -3.73 0.47
CA GLU A 87 -17.47 -4.37 1.33
C GLU A 87 -18.28 -5.42 0.55
N SER A 88 -18.67 -5.10 -0.68
CA SER A 88 -19.37 -6.02 -1.57
C SER A 88 -18.45 -7.03 -2.28
N LYS A 89 -17.15 -7.04 -1.98
CA LYS A 89 -16.12 -7.88 -2.60
C LYS A 89 -16.04 -7.75 -4.13
N ARG A 90 -16.51 -6.63 -4.68
CA ARG A 90 -16.43 -6.29 -6.10
C ARG A 90 -15.10 -5.58 -6.40
N TYR A 91 -13.99 -6.22 -6.08
CA TYR A 91 -12.65 -5.61 -6.23
C TYR A 91 -12.38 -5.16 -7.67
N ALA A 92 -12.88 -5.89 -8.67
CA ALA A 92 -12.76 -5.54 -10.08
C ALA A 92 -13.50 -4.24 -10.47
N ALA A 93 -14.39 -3.71 -9.63
CA ALA A 93 -15.08 -2.43 -9.86
C ALA A 93 -14.26 -1.22 -9.38
N ILE A 94 -13.26 -1.42 -8.51
CA ILE A 94 -12.42 -0.35 -7.95
C ILE A 94 -11.69 0.46 -9.04
N PRO A 95 -11.03 -0.16 -10.05
CA PRO A 95 -10.33 0.61 -11.09
C PRO A 95 -11.27 1.53 -11.86
N ALA A 96 -12.47 1.02 -12.21
CA ALA A 96 -13.47 1.79 -12.93
C ALA A 96 -14.04 2.94 -12.09
N ALA A 97 -14.26 2.72 -10.79
CA ALA A 97 -14.73 3.75 -9.86
C ALA A 97 -13.72 4.89 -9.70
N LEU A 98 -12.43 4.55 -9.62
CA LEU A 98 -11.35 5.53 -9.52
C LEU A 98 -11.15 6.30 -10.83
N GLU A 99 -11.20 5.62 -11.98
CA GLU A 99 -11.07 6.24 -13.30
C GLU A 99 -12.19 7.27 -13.55
N ALA A 100 -13.42 6.95 -13.16
CA ALA A 100 -14.57 7.86 -13.29
C ALA A 100 -14.38 9.19 -12.52
N LYS A 101 -13.52 9.22 -11.51
CA LYS A 101 -13.22 10.40 -10.68
C LYS A 101 -11.96 11.15 -11.09
N LYS A 102 -11.11 10.60 -11.97
CA LYS A 102 -9.88 11.30 -12.40
C LYS A 102 -10.13 12.68 -12.99
N GLY A 103 -11.25 12.86 -13.68
CA GLY A 103 -11.61 14.12 -14.35
C GLY A 103 -11.66 15.35 -13.43
N THR A 104 -11.64 15.18 -12.11
CA THR A 104 -11.60 16.27 -11.13
C THR A 104 -10.19 16.76 -10.78
N TYR A 105 -9.12 16.08 -11.22
CA TYR A 105 -7.74 16.47 -10.96
C TYR A 105 -6.86 16.28 -12.22
N PRO A 106 -6.56 17.37 -12.96
CA PRO A 106 -5.72 17.29 -14.15
C PRO A 106 -4.32 16.74 -13.83
N GLY A 107 -3.85 15.80 -14.64
CA GLY A 107 -2.55 15.16 -14.45
C GLY A 107 -2.55 13.96 -13.50
N LEU A 108 -3.68 13.67 -12.83
CA LEU A 108 -3.77 12.49 -11.96
C LEU A 108 -3.72 11.19 -12.78
N SER A 109 -2.75 10.37 -12.45
CA SER A 109 -2.72 8.96 -12.81
C SER A 109 -3.09 8.11 -11.60
N VAL A 110 -3.81 7.03 -11.89
CA VAL A 110 -4.25 6.05 -10.90
C VAL A 110 -3.95 4.69 -11.46
N SER A 111 -3.28 3.87 -10.67
CA SER A 111 -3.05 2.47 -10.95
C SER A 111 -3.56 1.64 -9.78
N THR A 112 -4.03 0.43 -10.11
CA THR A 112 -4.62 -0.48 -9.13
C THR A 112 -4.13 -1.89 -9.41
N GLU A 113 -3.75 -2.60 -8.38
CA GLU A 113 -3.39 -4.01 -8.45
C GLU A 113 -4.06 -4.78 -7.32
N MET A 114 -4.13 -6.11 -7.42
CA MET A 114 -4.59 -6.93 -6.31
C MET A 114 -3.86 -8.26 -6.25
N ASP A 115 -3.63 -8.74 -5.04
CA ASP A 115 -3.27 -10.12 -4.73
C ASP A 115 -4.30 -10.72 -3.76
N ASP A 116 -4.03 -11.90 -3.19
CA ASP A 116 -4.94 -12.60 -2.27
C ASP A 116 -5.20 -11.90 -0.94
N THR A 117 -4.40 -10.90 -0.59
CA THR A 117 -4.41 -10.23 0.71
C THR A 117 -4.87 -8.78 0.58
N TYR A 118 -4.43 -8.05 -0.43
CA TYR A 118 -4.65 -6.62 -0.58
C TYR A 118 -5.13 -6.22 -1.98
N VAL A 119 -5.86 -5.11 -2.04
CA VAL A 119 -5.95 -4.24 -3.21
C VAL A 119 -4.96 -3.09 -2.98
N TYR A 120 -4.08 -2.86 -3.94
CA TYR A 120 -3.09 -1.80 -3.94
C TYR A 120 -3.59 -0.67 -4.84
N VAL A 121 -3.52 0.56 -4.36
CA VAL A 121 -3.84 1.74 -5.15
C VAL A 121 -2.64 2.68 -5.10
N HIS A 122 -2.21 3.14 -6.27
CA HIS A 122 -1.20 4.19 -6.40
C HIS A 122 -1.80 5.36 -7.17
N LEU A 123 -1.71 6.54 -6.56
CA LEU A 123 -2.10 7.82 -7.15
C LEU A 123 -0.83 8.61 -7.39
N THR A 124 -0.70 9.23 -8.56
CA THR A 124 0.42 10.14 -8.84
C THR A 124 -0.02 11.32 -9.69
N ASP A 125 0.47 12.52 -9.37
CA ASP A 125 0.34 13.69 -10.23
C ASP A 125 1.62 13.96 -11.07
N GLY A 126 2.56 13.01 -11.05
CA GLY A 126 3.86 13.09 -11.71
C GLY A 126 4.95 13.75 -10.86
N GLN A 127 4.61 14.35 -9.71
CA GLN A 127 5.55 14.88 -8.73
C GLN A 127 5.40 14.25 -7.34
N HIS A 128 4.17 13.96 -6.97
CA HIS A 128 3.77 13.42 -5.68
C HIS A 128 3.04 12.10 -5.86
N ASP A 129 3.28 11.19 -4.93
CA ASP A 129 2.73 9.85 -4.95
C ASP A 129 1.96 9.58 -3.66
N LYS A 130 0.82 8.91 -3.81
CA LYS A 130 0.06 8.34 -2.70
C LYS A 130 -0.07 6.84 -2.91
N PHE A 131 0.30 6.05 -1.89
CA PHE A 131 0.20 4.59 -1.94
C PHE A 131 -0.76 4.09 -0.86
N LEU A 132 -1.67 3.20 -1.24
CA LEU A 132 -2.69 2.66 -0.35
C LEU A 132 -2.72 1.14 -0.45
N GLN A 133 -2.85 0.49 0.70
CA GLN A 133 -3.01 -0.96 0.82
C GLN A 133 -4.35 -1.23 1.51
N LEU A 134 -5.29 -1.78 0.76
CA LEU A 134 -6.65 -2.05 1.22
C LEU A 134 -6.81 -3.55 1.46
N PRO A 135 -6.94 -4.01 2.71
CA PRO A 135 -7.02 -5.43 3.01
C PRO A 135 -8.33 -6.04 2.47
N ARG A 136 -8.22 -7.10 1.65
CA ARG A 136 -9.38 -7.85 1.08
C ARG A 136 -10.14 -8.64 2.14
N LYS A 137 -9.48 -8.95 3.25
CA LYS A 137 -10.10 -9.53 4.44
C LYS A 137 -9.96 -8.49 5.53
N PRO A 138 -11.06 -7.90 6.04
CA PRO A 138 -10.96 -7.01 7.16
C PRO A 138 -10.25 -7.75 8.30
N ARG A 139 -9.08 -7.26 8.74
CA ARG A 139 -8.66 -7.54 10.11
C ARG A 139 -9.83 -7.09 10.98
N GLN A 140 -10.25 -7.89 11.96
CA GLN A 140 -11.35 -7.49 12.86
C GLN A 140 -11.10 -6.05 13.31
N MET A 141 -11.98 -5.13 12.91
CA MET A 141 -11.74 -3.69 12.95
C MET A 141 -11.39 -3.23 14.37
N GLY A 142 -10.11 -2.99 14.61
CA GLY A 142 -9.64 -1.99 15.56
C GLY A 142 -9.61 -0.67 14.80
N VAL A 143 -10.54 0.22 15.15
CA VAL A 143 -10.70 1.63 14.77
C VAL A 143 -9.47 2.25 14.07
N TRP A 144 -9.63 2.69 12.82
CA TRP A 144 -8.64 3.54 12.14
C TRP A 144 -8.52 4.87 12.90
N PRO A 145 -7.31 5.31 13.31
CA PRO A 145 -7.14 6.65 13.85
C PRO A 145 -7.24 7.67 12.71
N ASN A 146 -8.26 8.53 12.79
CA ASN A 146 -8.23 9.80 12.10
C ASN A 146 -7.40 10.74 12.99
N GLU A 147 -6.24 11.20 12.51
CA GLU A 147 -5.59 12.42 13.02
C GLU A 147 -5.58 13.47 11.92
#